data_AF-A0A3C0BP05-F1
#
_entry.id   AF-A0A3C0BP05-F1
#
_cell.length_a   1.000
_cell.length_b   1.000
_cell.length_c   1.000
_cell.angle_alpha   90.00
_cell.angle_beta   90.00
_cell.angle_gamma   90.00
#
_symmetry.space_group_name_H-M   'P 1'
#
loop_
_entity.id
_entity.type
_entity.pdbx_description
1 polymer ?
#
loop_
_entity_poly.entity_id
_entity_poly.type
_entity_poly.pdbx_seq_one_letter_code
_entity_poly.pdbx_strand_id
1 'polypeptide(L)' 'MTHPFGINHKWVIQDTETMVDLTFTPVSVNHRTLNILVMRTDYNNIYGTFDGMLLTGSGEKITLKNFPGIVKKNLLRI' A
#
# COMPACT_ATOMS: atom_id res chain seq x y z
N MET A 1 5.60 -1.54 -6.70
CA MET A 1 5.35 -0.41 -5.78
C MET A 1 6.68 0.23 -5.43
N THR A 2 6.85 1.48 -5.80
CA THR A 2 8.05 2.27 -5.53
C THR A 2 7.69 3.42 -4.60
N HIS A 3 8.58 3.74 -3.66
CA HIS A 3 8.43 4.85 -2.73
C HIS A 3 9.69 5.73 -2.79
N PRO A 4 9.84 6.55 -3.85
CA PRO A 4 11.10 7.24 -4.16
C PRO A 4 11.58 8.19 -3.04
N PHE A 5 10.66 8.67 -2.20
CA PHE A 5 10.96 9.60 -1.10
C PHE A 5 10.82 8.96 0.30
N GLY A 6 10.73 7.63 0.40
CA GLY A 6 10.62 6.90 1.66
C GLY A 6 9.17 6.59 2.09
N ILE A 7 9.04 5.84 3.18
CA ILE A 7 7.78 5.19 3.59
C ILE A 7 6.65 6.15 4.00
N ASN A 8 6.97 7.39 4.34
CA ASN A 8 5.98 8.39 4.77
C ASN A 8 5.46 9.28 3.63
N HIS A 9 6.00 9.10 2.42
CA HIS A 9 5.64 9.88 1.25
C HIS A 9 4.70 9.11 0.33
N LYS A 10 4.31 9.71 -0.79
CA LYS A 10 3.47 9.06 -1.79
C LYS A 10 4.16 7.83 -2.38
N TRP A 11 3.43 6.72 -2.46
CA TRP A 11 3.91 5.49 -3.06
C TRP A 11 3.25 5.32 -4.41
N VAL A 12 4.04 5.04 -5.43
CA VAL A 12 3.57 4.82 -6.79
C VAL A 12 3.40 3.32 -7.00
N ILE A 13 2.21 2.93 -7.41
CA ILE A 13 1.80 1.56 -7.68
C ILE A 13 1.43 1.52 -9.15
N GLN A 14 2.40 1.12 -9.95
CA GLN A 14 2.26 1.01 -11.40
C GLN A 14 2.69 -0.37 -11.86
N ASP A 15 2.00 -0.87 -12.89
CA ASP A 15 2.37 -2.09 -13.62
C ASP A 15 2.98 -1.76 -14.99
N THR A 16 3.54 -2.78 -15.65
CA THR A 16 4.14 -2.63 -16.98
C THR A 16 3.10 -2.55 -18.10
N GLU A 17 1.92 -3.09 -17.86
CA GLU A 17 0.83 -3.16 -18.84
C GLU A 17 -0.17 -2.00 -18.69
N THR A 18 0.13 -1.02 -17.84
CA THR A 18 -0.69 0.18 -17.55
C THR A 18 -2.11 -0.12 -17.07
N MET A 19 -2.38 -1.34 -16.59
CA MET A 19 -3.66 -1.69 -16.00
C MET A 19 -3.82 -1.13 -14.58
N VAL A 20 -2.71 -0.81 -13.91
CA VAL A 20 -2.70 -0.28 -12.55
C VAL A 20 -1.91 1.01 -12.54
N ASP A 21 -2.56 2.11 -12.21
CA ASP A 21 -1.90 3.39 -11.94
C ASP A 21 -2.51 4.01 -10.69
N LEU A 22 -1.95 3.66 -9.53
CA LEU A 22 -2.41 4.12 -8.24
C LEU A 22 -1.29 4.85 -7.48
N THR A 23 -1.69 5.89 -6.77
CA THR A 23 -0.87 6.59 -5.79
C THR A 23 -1.45 6.35 -4.41
N PHE A 24 -0.63 5.84 -3.50
CA PHE A 24 -0.98 5.72 -2.08
C PHE A 24 -0.37 6.87 -1.29
N THR A 25 -1.16 7.54 -0.47
CA THR A 25 -0.72 8.61 0.43
C THR A 25 -0.86 8.16 1.88
N PRO A 26 0.24 7.92 2.61
CA PRO A 26 0.21 7.59 4.04
C PRO A 26 -0.44 8.71 4.86
N VAL A 27 -1.38 8.36 5.73
CA VAL A 27 -2.01 9.27 6.70
C VAL A 27 -1.55 8.97 8.12
N SER A 28 -1.42 7.70 8.49
CA SER A 28 -0.85 7.31 9.78
C SER A 28 0.03 6.07 9.67
N VAL A 29 1.17 6.14 10.36
CA VAL A 29 2.13 5.03 10.46
C VAL A 29 2.05 4.52 11.90
N ASN A 30 1.48 3.34 12.09
CA ASN A 30 1.39 2.71 13.40
C ASN A 30 2.47 1.62 13.52
N HIS A 31 3.42 1.85 14.42
CA HIS A 31 4.40 0.86 14.87
C HIS A 31 3.90 0.23 16.16
N ARG A 32 3.46 -1.03 16.10
CA ARG A 32 3.14 -1.80 17.31
C ARG A 32 4.09 -2.99 17.40
N THR A 33 4.99 -2.95 18.39
CA THR A 33 5.79 -4.10 18.79
C THR A 33 5.02 -4.83 19.88
N LEU A 34 4.55 -6.04 19.57
CA LEU A 34 3.95 -6.94 20.55
C LEU A 34 5.04 -7.91 21.04
N ASN A 35 5.39 -7.83 22.32
CA ASN A 35 6.33 -8.73 22.99
C ASN A 35 5.55 -9.68 23.89
N ILE A 36 5.29 -10.91 23.44
CA ILE A 36 4.76 -11.97 24.29
C ILE A 36 5.90 -12.95 24.53
N LEU A 37 6.66 -12.74 25.62
CA LEU A 37 7.71 -13.56 26.25
C LEU A 37 8.76 -14.27 25.35
N VAL A 38 8.35 -14.97 24.30
CA VAL A 38 9.18 -15.74 23.33
C VAL A 38 8.90 -15.34 21.87
N MET A 39 7.88 -14.53 21.59
CA MET A 39 7.47 -14.10 20.25
C MET A 39 7.45 -12.57 20.17
N ARG A 40 8.34 -12.02 19.33
CA ARG A 40 8.33 -10.62 18.92
C ARG A 40 7.63 -10.51 17.58
N THR A 41 6.49 -9.82 17.54
CA THR A 41 5.83 -9.49 16.28
C THR A 41 5.86 -7.98 16.07
N ASP A 42 6.62 -7.55 15.07
CA ASP A 42 6.65 -6.15 14.64
C ASP A 42 5.54 -5.94 13.59
N TYR A 43 4.45 -5.28 13.99
CA TYR A 43 3.39 -4.85 13.10
C TYR A 43 3.67 -3.42 12.63
N ASN A 44 4.11 -3.31 11.37
CA ASN A 44 4.22 -2.04 10.66
C ASN A 44 3.04 -1.92 9.68
N ASN A 45 1.91 -1.40 10.17
CA ASN A 45 0.74 -1.13 9.34
C ASN A 45 0.68 0.35 9.04
N ILE A 46 0.60 0.69 7.75
CA ILE A 46 0.47 2.07 7.29
C ILE A 46 -0.95 2.24 6.78
N TYR A 47 -1.68 3.17 7.38
CA TYR A 47 -3.01 3.57 6.92
C TYR A 47 -2.90 4.81 6.06
N GLY A 48 -3.68 4.87 4.99
CA GLY A 48 -3.67 6.00 4.07
C GLY A 48 -4.79 5.92 3.05
N THR A 49 -4.65 6.68 1.98
CA THR A 49 -5.65 6.77 0.91
C THR A 49 -5.04 6.45 -0.45
N PHE A 50 -5.85 5.86 -1.31
CA PHE A 50 -5.51 5.54 -2.69
C PHE A 50 -6.24 6.48 -3.64
N ASP A 51 -5.48 6.99 -4.61
CA ASP A 51 -5.95 7.83 -5.70
C ASP A 51 -5.39 7.31 -7.02
N GLY A 52 -6.23 7.17 -8.04
CA GLY A 52 -5.79 6.77 -9.38
C GLY A 52 -6.80 5.90 -10.12
N MET A 53 -6.31 5.02 -10.97
CA MET A 53 -7.10 4.20 -11.88
C MET A 53 -6.68 2.73 -11.84
N LEU A 54 -7.68 1.87 -11.96
CA LEU A 54 -7.55 0.46 -12.25
C LEU A 54 -8.30 0.15 -13.55
N LEU A 55 -7.70 -0.64 -14.41
CA LEU A 55 -8.31 -1.23 -15.59
C LEU A 55 -8.52 -2.72 -15.30
N THR A 56 -9.77 -3.18 -15.43
CA THR A 56 -10.09 -4.60 -15.30
C THR A 56 -9.70 -5.35 -16.57
N GLY A 57 -9.57 -6.68 -16.49
CA GLY A 57 -9.32 -7.52 -17.67
C GLY A 57 -10.45 -7.47 -18.73
N SER A 58 -11.64 -6.96 -18.37
CA SER A 58 -12.73 -6.68 -19.31
C SER A 58 -12.67 -5.29 -19.95
N GLY A 59 -11.67 -4.46 -19.58
CA GLY A 59 -11.49 -3.09 -20.07
C GLY A 59 -12.27 -2.03 -19.30
N GLU A 60 -12.90 -2.39 -18.18
CA GLU A 60 -13.61 -1.43 -17.32
C GLU A 60 -12.62 -0.58 -16.53
N LYS A 61 -12.85 0.74 -16.51
CA LYS A 61 -12.02 1.70 -15.79
C LYS A 61 -12.63 2.03 -14.43
N ILE A 62 -12.00 1.58 -13.36
CA ILE A 62 -12.35 1.90 -11.98
C ILE A 62 -11.45 3.05 -11.52
N THR A 63 -12.04 4.19 -11.18
CA THR A 63 -11.30 5.35 -10.65
C THR A 63 -11.46 5.41 -9.15
N LEU A 64 -10.34 5.43 -8.43
CA LEU A 64 -10.29 5.60 -6.98
C LEU A 64 -9.93 7.05 -6.65
N LYS A 65 -10.68 7.65 -5.73
CA LYS A 65 -10.41 8.99 -5.21
C LYS A 65 -10.58 8.99 -3.71
N ASN A 66 -9.53 9.36 -2.99
CA ASN A 66 -9.47 9.37 -1.53
C ASN A 66 -9.94 8.03 -0.91
N PHE A 67 -9.64 6.91 -1.56
CA PHE A 67 -10.15 5.61 -1.16
C PHE A 67 -9.34 5.08 0.03
N PRO A 68 -9.95 4.87 1.22
CA PRO A 68 -9.19 4.50 2.41
C PRO A 68 -8.66 3.07 2.29
N GLY A 69 -7.44 2.84 2.78
CA GLY A 69 -6.89 1.49 2.85
C GLY A 69 -5.65 1.36 3.71
N ILE A 70 -5.21 0.11 3.85
CA ILE A 70 -4.10 -0.28 4.71
C ILE A 70 -3.05 -0.98 3.86
N VAL A 71 -1.80 -0.57 4.02
CA VAL A 71 -0.65 -1.24 3.41
C VAL A 71 0.17 -1.92 4.49
N LYS A 72 0.51 -3.18 4.24
CA LYS A 72 1.37 -3.99 5.09
C LYS A 72 2.52 -4.54 4.26
N LYS A 73 3.74 -4.43 4.78
CA LYS A 73 4.89 -5.13 4.21
C LYS A 73 4.77 -6.62 4.54
N ASN A 74 4.48 -7.43 3.53
CA ASN A 74 4.56 -8.88 3.61
C ASN A 74 5.76 -9.37 2.81
N LEU A 75 6.59 -10.22 3.43
CA LEU A 75 7.58 -11.01 2.70
C LEU A 75 6.88 -12.27 2.21
N LEU A 76 6.55 -12.32 0.92
CA LEU A 76 6.12 -13.57 0.29
C LEU A 76 7.38 -14.38 0.00
N ARG A 77 7.58 -15.46 0.75
CA ARG A 77 8.61 -16.46 0.45
C ARG A 77 7.92 -17.56 -0.36
N ILE A 78 8.36 -17.72 -1.60
CA ILE A 78 7.93 -18.79 -2.51
C ILE A 78 8.97 -19.90 -2.42
#